data_AF-A0A7Y7B3S8-F1
#
_entry.id   AF-A0A7Y7B3S8-F1
#
_cell.length_a   1.000
_cell.length_b   1.000
_cell.length_c   1.000
_cell.angle_alpha   90.00
_cell.angle_beta   90.00
_cell.angle_gamma   90.00
#
_symmetry.space_group_name_H-M   'P 1'
#
loop_
_entity.id
_entity.type
_entity.pdbx_description
1 polymer ?
#
loop_
_entity_poly.entity_id
_entity_poly.type
_entity_poly.pdbx_seq_one_letter_code
_entity_poly.pdbx_strand_id
1 'polypeptide(L)'
;MPKNSKTIARARMQYLGEPREAALAAVPRDKSLGLDTCSPGQRRLRALLALGLFNRSASWPPRQAAAAWGLHTLVAYDIIASPRYNRLVLITDVPHNVAPYLLPSRDGGSSLPGLRLEEFRGHRTYIARHLPTGAQLVITGNPSGTWAGEPRPSPRWDFYGVGQPLTSPEQAQLEQLSTMSDEAELLLAGLTSRIAAQDADGNWAIGNWFSDPLMRPGWLSDGSEDRYEKELYGSGSQWTFRWNGFPYVEDVAASLTAPLVGIRGAVALDRGNHLEVRVGGTTLSLRGRRAAEQREPEVTS
;
A
#
# COMPACT_ATOMS: atom_id res chain seq x y z
N MET A 1 29.26 1.19 -10.62
CA MET A 1 29.61 2.36 -9.79
C MET A 1 28.68 2.43 -8.58
N PRO A 2 29.18 2.69 -7.35
CA PRO A 2 28.32 2.83 -6.18
C PRO A 2 27.39 4.05 -6.34
N LYS A 3 26.07 3.84 -6.29
CA LYS A 3 25.10 4.96 -6.38
C LYS A 3 25.23 5.84 -5.14
N ASN A 4 25.48 7.14 -5.34
CA ASN A 4 25.43 8.12 -4.25
C ASN A 4 23.98 8.22 -3.73
N SER A 5 23.78 8.45 -2.42
CA SER A 5 22.47 8.58 -1.78
C SER A 5 21.55 9.59 -2.50
N LYS A 6 22.12 10.65 -3.09
CA LYS A 6 21.36 11.63 -3.91
C LYS A 6 20.70 11.00 -5.13
N THR A 7 21.39 10.07 -5.81
CA THR A 7 20.86 9.37 -6.99
C THR A 7 19.73 8.42 -6.61
N ILE A 8 19.86 7.71 -5.48
CA ILE A 8 18.81 6.83 -4.97
C ILE A 8 17.59 7.64 -4.57
N ALA A 9 17.77 8.73 -3.82
CA ALA A 9 16.68 9.61 -3.45
C ALA A 9 15.96 10.18 -4.69
N ARG A 10 16.70 10.63 -5.71
CA ARG A 10 16.10 11.09 -6.97
C ARG A 10 15.25 10.02 -7.64
N ALA A 11 15.74 8.78 -7.70
CA ALA A 11 14.95 7.68 -8.25
C ALA A 11 13.67 7.44 -7.43
N ARG A 12 13.75 7.45 -6.09
CA ARG A 12 12.55 7.34 -5.24
C ARG A 12 11.55 8.48 -5.49
N MET A 13 12.02 9.72 -5.64
CA MET A 13 11.14 10.85 -5.98
C MET A 13 10.42 10.61 -7.31
N GLN A 14 11.13 10.11 -8.33
CA GLN A 14 10.55 9.84 -9.65
C GLN A 14 9.54 8.68 -9.61
N TYR A 15 9.86 7.60 -8.90
CA TYR A 15 9.02 6.40 -8.88
C TYR A 15 7.87 6.46 -7.88
N LEU A 16 8.00 7.18 -6.76
CA LEU A 16 7.02 7.18 -5.66
C LEU A 16 6.38 8.54 -5.40
N GLY A 17 6.81 9.60 -6.09
CA GLY A 17 6.35 10.96 -5.81
C GLY A 17 6.85 11.51 -4.47
N GLU A 18 7.85 10.90 -3.85
CA GLU A 18 8.37 11.33 -2.55
C GLU A 18 8.91 12.77 -2.59
N PRO A 19 8.69 13.57 -1.55
CA PRO A 19 9.45 14.80 -1.36
C PRO A 19 10.92 14.47 -1.10
N ARG A 20 11.81 15.35 -1.54
CA ARG A 20 13.27 15.13 -1.51
C ARG A 20 13.80 14.72 -0.13
N GLU A 21 13.30 15.35 0.93
CA GLU A 21 13.74 15.07 2.31
C GLU A 21 13.31 13.68 2.78
N ALA A 22 12.07 13.26 2.51
CA ALA A 22 11.62 11.91 2.77
C ALA A 22 12.43 10.88 1.98
N ALA A 23 12.67 11.15 0.69
CA ALA A 23 13.44 10.26 -0.17
C ALA A 23 14.89 10.07 0.32
N LEU A 24 15.54 11.15 0.76
CA LEU A 24 16.87 11.09 1.37
C LEU A 24 16.86 10.32 2.69
N ALA A 25 15.87 10.55 3.55
CA ALA A 25 15.73 9.87 4.84
C ALA A 25 15.41 8.38 4.70
N ALA A 26 14.90 7.95 3.54
CA ALA A 26 14.54 6.57 3.24
C ALA A 26 15.65 5.78 2.52
N VAL A 27 16.78 6.41 2.16
CA VAL A 27 17.89 5.72 1.50
C VAL A 27 18.51 4.67 2.44
N PRO A 28 18.50 3.37 2.08
CA PRO A 28 19.08 2.33 2.90
C PRO A 28 20.61 2.33 2.86
N ARG A 29 21.23 1.66 3.83
CA ARG A 29 22.69 1.48 3.88
C ARG A 29 23.23 0.67 2.71
N ASP A 30 22.45 -0.30 2.22
CA ASP A 30 22.81 -1.20 1.11
C ASP A 30 22.76 -0.54 -0.28
N LYS A 31 22.40 0.75 -0.36
CA LYS A 31 22.31 1.54 -1.59
C LYS A 31 21.29 1.02 -2.62
N SER A 32 20.37 0.14 -2.22
CA SER A 32 19.16 -0.17 -2.98
C SER A 32 18.15 1.00 -2.92
N LEU A 33 17.00 0.88 -3.59
CA LEU A 33 15.91 1.83 -3.36
C LEU A 33 15.33 1.69 -1.95
N GLY A 34 15.45 0.52 -1.28
CA GLY A 34 14.99 0.32 0.09
C GLY A 34 13.48 0.18 0.27
N LEU A 35 12.75 -0.16 -0.79
CA LEU A 35 11.29 -0.35 -0.71
C LEU A 35 10.94 -1.60 0.08
N ASP A 36 11.65 -2.70 -0.20
CA ASP A 36 11.39 -4.00 0.41
C ASP A 36 12.43 -4.38 1.48
N THR A 37 13.56 -3.65 1.57
CA THR A 37 14.57 -3.83 2.61
C THR A 37 14.05 -3.28 3.95
N CYS A 38 13.43 -4.15 4.75
CA CYS A 38 12.85 -3.79 6.05
C CYS A 38 12.94 -4.94 7.07
N SER A 39 12.61 -4.66 8.33
CA SER A 39 12.49 -5.72 9.34
C SER A 39 11.30 -6.66 9.03
N PRO A 40 11.34 -7.92 9.51
CA PRO A 40 10.21 -8.85 9.34
C PRO A 40 8.88 -8.28 9.85
N GLY A 41 8.90 -7.59 10.99
CA GLY A 41 7.71 -6.92 11.53
C GLY A 41 7.14 -5.83 10.60
N GLN A 42 8.01 -5.03 9.96
CA GLN A 42 7.57 -4.03 8.98
C GLN A 42 6.98 -4.67 7.72
N ARG A 43 7.61 -5.72 7.21
CA ARG A 43 7.07 -6.47 6.07
C ARG A 43 5.68 -7.03 6.40
N ARG A 44 5.52 -7.67 7.56
CA ARG A 44 4.23 -8.16 8.04
C ARG A 44 3.19 -7.03 8.13
N LEU A 45 3.52 -5.90 8.77
CA LEU A 45 2.61 -4.76 8.86
C LEU A 45 2.14 -4.27 7.48
N ARG A 46 3.05 -4.15 6.52
CA ARG A 46 2.72 -3.70 5.16
C ARG A 46 1.87 -4.72 4.39
N ALA A 47 2.10 -6.01 4.61
CA ALA A 47 1.26 -7.07 4.06
C ALA A 47 -0.16 -7.02 4.64
N LEU A 48 -0.31 -6.81 5.95
CA LEU A 48 -1.60 -6.61 6.59
C LEU A 48 -2.31 -5.35 6.05
N LEU A 49 -1.59 -4.25 5.87
CA LEU A 49 -2.14 -3.06 5.23
C LEU A 49 -2.68 -3.36 3.83
N ALA A 50 -1.99 -4.18 3.02
CA ALA A 50 -2.48 -4.57 1.71
C ALA A 50 -3.84 -5.29 1.81
N LEU A 51 -3.98 -6.21 2.77
CA LEU A 51 -5.25 -6.89 3.01
C LEU A 51 -6.37 -5.91 3.37
N GLY A 52 -6.12 -4.91 4.22
CA GLY A 52 -7.16 -3.93 4.57
C GLY A 52 -7.46 -2.93 3.44
N LEU A 53 -6.45 -2.52 2.66
CA LEU A 53 -6.57 -1.55 1.57
C LEU A 53 -7.28 -2.14 0.35
N PHE A 54 -7.06 -3.43 0.08
CA PHE A 54 -7.49 -4.07 -1.16
C PHE A 54 -8.61 -5.10 -0.97
N ASN A 55 -9.41 -4.94 0.10
CA ASN A 55 -10.65 -5.68 0.29
C ASN A 55 -11.84 -4.72 0.44
N ARG A 56 -12.60 -4.60 -0.65
CA ARG A 56 -13.93 -3.97 -0.80
C ARG A 56 -14.71 -4.80 -1.82
N SER A 57 -15.62 -5.63 -1.35
CA SER A 57 -16.42 -6.54 -2.20
C SER A 57 -17.91 -6.26 -2.01
N ALA A 58 -18.44 -5.21 -2.64
CA ALA A 58 -19.86 -4.87 -2.52
C ALA A 58 -20.75 -5.80 -3.36
N SER A 59 -20.30 -6.16 -4.56
CA SER A 59 -21.00 -6.99 -5.55
C SER A 59 -20.42 -8.41 -5.67
N TRP A 60 -19.19 -8.64 -5.20
CA TRP A 60 -18.61 -9.99 -5.17
C TRP A 60 -19.00 -10.74 -3.90
N PRO A 61 -19.33 -12.04 -4.01
CA PRO A 61 -19.60 -12.87 -2.83
C PRO A 61 -18.41 -12.81 -1.87
N PRO A 62 -18.63 -12.48 -0.57
CA PRO A 62 -17.54 -12.35 0.37
C PRO A 62 -16.83 -13.71 0.52
N ARG A 63 -15.53 -13.71 0.26
CA ARG A 63 -14.70 -14.89 0.56
C ARG A 63 -14.46 -14.99 2.06
N GLN A 64 -14.49 -16.22 2.57
CA GLN A 64 -14.05 -16.50 3.94
C GLN A 64 -12.61 -16.01 4.12
N ALA A 65 -12.32 -15.40 5.26
CA ALA A 65 -11.01 -14.85 5.64
C ALA A 65 -10.53 -13.59 4.88
N ALA A 66 -11.38 -12.90 4.11
CA ALA A 66 -11.03 -11.58 3.58
C ALA A 66 -11.03 -10.52 4.70
N ALA A 67 -10.00 -9.67 4.73
CA ALA A 67 -9.86 -8.63 5.76
C ALA A 67 -10.81 -7.47 5.51
N ALA A 68 -12.00 -7.50 6.11
CA ALA A 68 -13.02 -6.46 5.98
C ALA A 68 -12.82 -5.31 7.00
N TRP A 69 -11.63 -4.73 7.02
CA TRP A 69 -11.25 -3.68 8.00
C TRP A 69 -11.65 -2.26 7.57
N GLY A 70 -12.21 -2.10 6.38
CA GLY A 70 -12.69 -0.81 5.85
C GLY A 70 -11.58 0.16 5.47
N LEU A 71 -10.31 -0.27 5.37
CA LEU A 71 -9.20 0.61 4.99
C LEU A 71 -9.22 0.99 3.50
N HIS A 72 -10.02 0.31 2.69
CA HIS A 72 -10.10 0.55 1.24
C HIS A 72 -10.40 2.01 0.87
N THR A 73 -11.06 2.78 1.73
CA THR A 73 -11.32 4.21 1.48
C THR A 73 -10.02 5.01 1.36
N LEU A 74 -8.94 4.55 1.99
CA LEU A 74 -7.63 5.22 1.96
C LEU A 74 -7.02 5.26 0.56
N VAL A 75 -7.37 4.33 -0.32
CA VAL A 75 -6.88 4.33 -1.70
C VAL A 75 -7.50 5.48 -2.52
N ALA A 76 -8.58 6.10 -2.06
CA ALA A 76 -9.14 7.29 -2.69
C ALA A 76 -8.44 8.61 -2.26
N TYR A 77 -7.53 8.56 -1.29
CA TYR A 77 -6.76 9.72 -0.85
C TYR A 77 -5.43 9.81 -1.59
N ASP A 78 -4.96 11.05 -1.78
CA ASP A 78 -3.59 11.30 -2.21
C ASP A 78 -2.61 11.02 -1.06
N ILE A 79 -2.12 9.77 -1.05
CA ILE A 79 -1.15 9.29 -0.07
C ILE A 79 0.14 8.92 -0.79
N ILE A 80 1.23 9.55 -0.39
CA ILE A 80 2.57 9.11 -0.78
C ILE A 80 3.07 8.13 0.28
N ALA A 81 3.22 6.87 -0.12
CA ALA A 81 3.89 5.87 0.70
C ALA A 81 5.41 6.07 0.60
N SER A 82 6.06 6.27 1.74
CA SER A 82 7.52 6.34 1.88
C SER A 82 8.04 5.22 2.79
N PRO A 83 8.29 4.03 2.22
CA PRO A 83 8.86 2.90 2.96
C PRO A 83 10.27 3.19 3.45
N ARG A 84 10.52 2.94 4.74
CA ARG A 84 11.85 3.00 5.37
C ARG A 84 12.16 1.67 6.06
N TYR A 85 13.40 1.44 6.48
CA TYR A 85 13.81 0.13 7.03
C TYR A 85 12.92 -0.36 8.20
N ASN A 86 12.61 0.51 9.16
CA ASN A 86 11.82 0.15 10.35
C ASN A 86 10.48 0.90 10.46
N ARG A 87 10.08 1.65 9.42
CA ARG A 87 8.86 2.46 9.42
C ARG A 87 8.22 2.45 8.03
N LEU A 88 6.91 2.47 7.97
CA LEU A 88 6.19 2.97 6.80
C LEU A 88 5.72 4.39 7.12
N VAL A 89 5.96 5.33 6.21
CA VAL A 89 5.53 6.73 6.36
C VAL A 89 4.49 7.00 5.28
N LEU A 90 3.32 7.48 5.68
CA LEU A 90 2.26 7.95 4.79
C LEU A 90 2.27 9.48 4.86
N ILE A 91 2.55 10.12 3.72
CA ILE A 91 2.58 11.57 3.58
C ILE A 91 1.31 11.98 2.87
N THR A 92 0.54 12.90 3.46
CA THR A 92 -0.76 13.36 2.96
C THR A 92 -1.04 14.75 3.53
N ASP A 93 -1.82 15.57 2.83
CA ASP A 93 -2.28 16.87 3.33
C ASP A 93 -3.45 16.75 4.35
N VAL A 94 -4.09 15.59 4.41
CA VAL A 94 -5.23 15.29 5.27
C VAL A 94 -4.96 14.16 6.27
N PRO A 95 -3.89 14.21 7.08
CA PRO A 95 -3.54 13.13 8.02
C PRO A 95 -4.61 12.88 9.08
N HIS A 96 -5.41 13.91 9.39
CA HIS A 96 -6.54 13.85 10.32
C HIS A 96 -7.74 13.07 9.76
N ASN A 97 -7.83 12.89 8.44
CA ASN A 97 -8.82 12.01 7.80
C ASN A 97 -8.27 10.59 7.65
N VAL A 98 -6.97 10.46 7.34
CA VAL A 98 -6.31 9.14 7.16
C VAL A 98 -6.15 8.39 8.49
N ALA A 99 -5.74 9.06 9.56
CA ALA A 99 -5.48 8.39 10.84
C ALA A 99 -6.71 7.70 11.45
N PRO A 100 -7.92 8.28 11.46
CA PRO A 100 -9.13 7.59 11.92
C PRO A 100 -9.49 6.31 11.17
N TYR A 101 -9.15 6.16 9.88
CA TYR A 101 -9.38 4.89 9.17
C TYR A 101 -8.39 3.80 9.59
N LEU A 102 -7.24 4.15 10.16
CA LEU A 102 -6.17 3.21 10.49
C LEU A 102 -6.15 2.85 11.97
N LEU A 103 -6.40 3.83 12.85
CA LEU A 103 -6.26 3.69 14.29
C LEU A 103 -7.55 3.21 14.94
N PRO A 104 -7.54 2.06 15.64
CA PRO A 104 -8.63 1.65 16.51
C PRO A 104 -8.98 2.74 17.54
N SER A 105 -10.28 2.94 17.74
CA SER A 105 -10.83 3.91 18.67
C SER A 105 -11.98 3.32 19.48
N ARG A 106 -12.38 4.00 20.57
CA ARG A 106 -13.53 3.60 21.39
C ARG A 106 -14.85 3.60 20.62
N ASP A 107 -14.97 4.45 19.61
CA ASP A 107 -16.18 4.59 18.80
C ASP A 107 -16.28 3.50 17.73
N GLY A 108 -15.28 2.62 17.64
CA GLY A 108 -15.21 1.56 16.65
C GLY A 108 -14.87 2.08 15.25
N GLY A 109 -15.37 1.39 14.23
CA GLY A 109 -15.18 1.76 12.81
C GLY A 109 -14.02 1.07 12.11
N SER A 110 -13.69 1.57 10.92
CA SER A 110 -12.58 1.09 10.10
C SER A 110 -11.25 1.29 10.82
N SER A 111 -10.49 0.22 10.98
CA SER A 111 -9.18 0.29 11.65
C SER A 111 -8.35 -0.94 11.35
N LEU A 112 -7.02 -0.79 11.39
CA LEU A 112 -6.11 -1.93 11.33
C LEU A 112 -6.02 -2.55 12.74
N PRO A 113 -6.44 -3.81 12.93
CA PRO A 113 -6.41 -4.43 14.25
C PRO A 113 -5.02 -4.41 14.87
N GLY A 114 -4.94 -4.01 16.14
CA GLY A 114 -3.67 -3.97 16.88
C GLY A 114 -2.76 -2.79 16.60
N LEU A 115 -3.16 -1.84 15.75
CA LEU A 115 -2.47 -0.56 15.65
C LEU A 115 -2.79 0.30 16.87
N ARG A 116 -1.80 0.99 17.43
CA ARG A 116 -1.95 1.86 18.59
C ARG A 116 -1.25 3.18 18.35
N LEU A 117 -1.85 4.26 18.82
CA LEU A 117 -1.20 5.55 18.84
C LEU A 117 -0.06 5.51 19.87
N GLU A 118 1.15 5.78 19.42
CA GLU A 118 2.35 5.87 20.25
C GLU A 118 2.62 7.32 20.61
N GLU A 119 2.62 8.20 19.62
CA GLU A 119 2.86 9.64 19.80
C GLU A 119 2.06 10.45 18.79
N PHE A 120 1.73 11.67 19.19
CA PHE A 120 1.27 12.71 18.27
C PHE A 120 2.25 13.89 18.32
N ARG A 121 2.60 14.44 17.17
CA ARG A 121 3.62 15.50 17.03
C ARG A 121 3.12 16.63 16.14
N GLY A 122 3.98 17.65 15.97
CA GLY A 122 3.76 18.76 15.03
C GLY A 122 3.39 18.31 13.61
N HIS A 123 2.81 19.22 12.84
CA HIS A 123 2.29 18.96 11.48
C HIS A 123 1.26 17.82 11.41
N ARG A 124 0.45 17.67 12.46
CA ARG A 124 -0.58 16.61 12.57
C ARG A 124 0.02 15.22 12.30
N THR A 125 1.17 14.95 12.91
CA THR A 125 1.86 13.68 12.70
C THR A 125 1.45 12.66 13.75
N TYR A 126 0.86 11.56 13.30
CA TYR A 126 0.53 10.40 14.11
C TYR A 126 1.62 9.35 13.96
N ILE A 127 2.26 8.98 15.06
CA ILE A 127 3.18 7.85 15.10
C ILE A 127 2.45 6.72 15.81
N ALA A 128 2.29 5.61 15.10
CA ALA A 128 1.55 4.46 15.57
C ALA A 128 2.43 3.22 15.56
N ARG A 129 2.15 2.28 16.46
CA ARG A 129 2.84 1.00 16.56
C ARG A 129 1.82 -0.12 16.47
N HIS A 130 2.10 -1.10 15.61
CA HIS A 130 1.29 -2.30 15.48
C HIS A 130 1.80 -3.35 16.47
N LEU A 131 1.05 -3.55 17.56
CA LEU A 131 1.48 -4.37 18.70
C LEU A 131 1.97 -5.77 18.32
N PRO A 132 1.27 -6.54 17.46
CA PRO A 132 1.71 -7.90 17.11
C PRO A 132 3.08 -7.96 16.44
N THR A 133 3.44 -6.91 15.69
CA THR A 133 4.67 -6.89 14.88
C THR A 133 5.77 -5.99 15.44
N GLY A 134 5.44 -5.14 16.41
CA GLY A 134 6.29 -4.05 16.88
C GLY A 134 6.59 -2.96 15.84
N ALA A 135 6.07 -3.07 14.62
CA ALA A 135 6.35 -2.17 13.51
C ALA A 135 5.65 -0.82 13.68
N GLN A 136 6.31 0.26 13.22
CA GLN A 136 5.76 1.62 13.26
C GLN A 136 5.16 2.05 11.92
N LEU A 137 4.00 2.70 11.99
CA LEU A 137 3.37 3.45 10.92
C LEU A 137 3.37 4.93 11.29
N VAL A 138 3.83 5.79 10.39
CA VAL A 138 3.82 7.25 10.58
C VAL A 138 2.86 7.84 9.56
N ILE A 139 1.92 8.67 10.01
CA ILE A 139 0.99 9.40 9.14
C ILE A 139 1.27 10.87 9.38
N THR A 140 1.69 11.61 8.36
CA THR A 140 2.16 12.99 8.55
C THR A 140 1.57 13.96 7.55
N GLY A 141 1.18 15.12 8.08
CA GLY A 141 0.82 16.33 7.32
C GLY A 141 2.00 17.19 6.91
N ASN A 142 3.23 16.79 7.25
CA ASN A 142 4.40 17.53 6.82
C ASN A 142 4.71 17.21 5.35
N PRO A 143 4.66 18.19 4.43
CA PRO A 143 4.92 17.96 3.02
C PRO A 143 6.34 17.47 2.73
N SER A 144 7.28 17.60 3.67
CA SER A 144 8.62 17.03 3.50
C SER A 144 8.74 15.57 3.93
N GLY A 145 7.68 15.00 4.53
CA GLY A 145 7.65 13.64 5.05
C GLY A 145 8.58 13.40 6.24
N THR A 146 9.01 14.47 6.90
CA THR A 146 9.76 14.44 8.16
C THR A 146 8.80 14.74 9.33
N TRP A 147 9.14 14.33 10.55
CA TRP A 147 8.23 14.47 11.70
C TRP A 147 8.94 14.91 12.98
N ALA A 148 9.83 15.89 12.85
CA ALA A 148 10.46 16.53 14.00
C ALA A 148 9.43 17.30 14.86
N GLY A 149 9.83 17.62 16.08
CA GLY A 149 9.03 18.37 17.04
C GLY A 149 8.67 17.56 18.28
N GLU A 150 8.31 18.31 19.33
CA GLU A 150 7.95 17.76 20.63
C GLU A 150 6.63 16.96 20.55
N PRO A 151 6.52 15.87 21.32
CA PRO A 151 5.25 15.20 21.54
C PRO A 151 4.18 16.16 22.05
N ARG A 152 2.95 15.98 21.58
CA ARG A 152 1.77 16.76 21.97
C ARG A 152 0.59 15.83 22.21
N PRO A 153 -0.41 16.25 23.00
CA PRO A 153 -1.67 15.53 23.07
C PRO A 153 -2.31 15.39 21.69
N SER A 154 -2.78 14.19 21.35
CA SER A 154 -3.58 13.97 20.14
C SER A 154 -4.90 14.75 20.24
N PRO A 155 -5.38 15.38 19.15
CA PRO A 155 -6.71 15.99 19.13
C PRO A 155 -7.84 14.94 19.24
N ARG A 156 -7.52 13.65 19.01
CA ARG A 156 -8.40 12.50 19.18
C ARG A 156 -7.95 11.73 20.42
N TRP A 157 -8.69 11.89 21.51
CA TRP A 157 -8.43 11.27 22.81
C TRP A 157 -8.94 9.83 22.91
N ASP A 158 -9.76 9.43 21.95
CA ASP A 158 -10.47 8.15 21.85
C ASP A 158 -9.64 7.04 21.19
N PHE A 159 -8.52 7.38 20.55
CA PHE A 159 -7.60 6.38 19.98
C PHE A 159 -6.95 5.52 21.05
N TYR A 160 -6.79 4.24 20.75
CA TYR A 160 -6.09 3.33 21.65
C TYR A 160 -4.58 3.61 21.67
N GLY A 161 -4.02 3.76 22.88
CA GLY A 161 -2.59 3.98 23.12
C GLY A 161 -1.79 2.68 23.25
N VAL A 162 -0.47 2.75 23.10
CA VAL A 162 0.42 1.57 23.18
C VAL A 162 0.35 0.77 24.49
N GLY A 163 -0.12 1.38 25.58
CA GLY A 163 -0.35 0.70 26.87
C GLY A 163 -1.62 -0.15 26.91
N GLN A 164 -2.49 -0.06 25.89
CA GLN A 164 -3.74 -0.83 25.83
C GLN A 164 -3.53 -2.10 24.98
N PRO A 165 -3.76 -3.30 25.53
CA PRO A 165 -3.55 -4.56 24.82
C PRO A 165 -4.52 -4.72 23.65
N LEU A 166 -4.34 -5.78 22.86
CA LEU A 166 -5.33 -6.20 21.87
C LEU A 166 -6.65 -6.50 22.57
N THR A 167 -7.75 -6.01 21.98
CA THR A 167 -9.09 -6.42 22.37
C THR A 167 -9.39 -7.81 21.81
N SER A 168 -10.32 -8.54 22.42
CA SER A 168 -10.72 -9.87 21.91
C SER A 168 -11.24 -9.83 20.46
N PRO A 169 -12.01 -8.82 20.02
CA PRO A 169 -12.37 -8.68 18.60
C PRO A 169 -11.17 -8.50 17.67
N GLU A 170 -10.17 -7.68 18.05
CA GLU A 170 -8.96 -7.52 17.24
C GLU A 170 -8.16 -8.81 17.14
N GLN A 171 -8.03 -9.53 18.25
CA GLN A 171 -7.37 -10.83 18.27
C GLN A 171 -8.07 -11.84 17.36
N ALA A 172 -9.40 -11.95 17.46
CA ALA A 172 -10.18 -12.84 16.61
C ALA A 172 -10.06 -12.47 15.11
N GLN A 173 -10.05 -11.18 14.77
CA GLN A 173 -9.86 -10.72 13.39
C GLN A 173 -8.48 -11.07 12.84
N LEU A 174 -7.42 -10.98 13.66
CA LEU A 174 -6.07 -11.36 13.26
C LEU A 174 -5.90 -12.88 13.13
N GLU A 175 -6.53 -13.65 14.01
CA GLU A 175 -6.50 -15.13 13.99
C GLU A 175 -7.24 -15.72 12.79
N GLN A 176 -8.24 -15.03 12.26
CA GLN A 176 -8.98 -15.44 11.05
C GLN A 176 -8.20 -15.26 9.76
N LEU A 177 -7.06 -14.55 9.78
CA LEU A 177 -6.27 -14.31 8.59
C LEU A 177 -5.64 -15.61 8.07
N SER A 178 -5.73 -15.80 6.75
CA SER A 178 -5.00 -16.88 6.10
C SER A 178 -3.50 -16.72 6.31
N THR A 179 -2.80 -17.85 6.38
CA THR A 179 -1.34 -17.84 6.54
C THR A 179 -0.67 -17.20 5.33
N MET A 180 0.48 -16.56 5.53
CA MET A 180 1.32 -16.00 4.47
C MET A 180 2.70 -16.63 4.59
N SER A 181 3.27 -17.11 3.49
CA SER A 181 4.73 -17.36 3.44
C SER A 181 5.49 -16.03 3.48
N ASP A 182 6.79 -16.08 3.80
CA ASP A 182 7.66 -14.90 3.80
C ASP A 182 7.66 -14.16 2.44
N GLU A 183 7.62 -14.90 1.33
CA GLU A 183 7.52 -14.31 -0.01
C GLU A 183 6.12 -13.78 -0.32
N ALA A 184 5.06 -14.35 0.25
CA ALA A 184 3.72 -13.78 0.14
C ALA A 184 3.66 -12.44 0.86
N GLU A 185 4.20 -12.36 2.09
CA GLU A 185 4.28 -11.09 2.80
C GLU A 185 5.09 -10.06 2.01
N LEU A 186 6.17 -10.49 1.35
CA LEU A 186 6.96 -9.62 0.48
C LEU A 186 6.16 -9.07 -0.70
N LEU A 187 5.42 -9.92 -1.42
CA LEU A 187 4.55 -9.49 -2.53
C LEU A 187 3.46 -8.52 -2.05
N LEU A 188 2.74 -8.87 -0.97
CA LEU A 188 1.66 -8.04 -0.44
C LEU A 188 2.17 -6.73 0.15
N ALA A 189 3.28 -6.76 0.90
CA ALA A 189 3.96 -5.55 1.36
C ALA A 189 4.41 -4.67 0.19
N GLY A 190 4.77 -5.29 -0.93
CA GLY A 190 5.14 -4.61 -2.15
C GLY A 190 4.01 -3.79 -2.76
N LEU A 191 2.77 -4.31 -2.74
CA LEU A 191 1.57 -3.58 -3.17
C LEU A 191 1.37 -2.30 -2.34
N THR A 192 1.44 -2.40 -1.01
CA THR A 192 1.32 -1.24 -0.10
C THR A 192 2.45 -0.24 -0.33
N SER A 193 3.69 -0.72 -0.51
CA SER A 193 4.87 0.14 -0.67
C SER A 193 4.88 0.92 -1.99
N ARG A 194 4.07 0.49 -2.95
CA ARG A 194 3.97 1.03 -4.31
C ARG A 194 2.57 1.55 -4.64
N ILE A 195 1.78 1.88 -3.61
CA ILE A 195 0.37 2.26 -3.76
C ILE A 195 0.16 3.44 -4.72
N ALA A 196 1.13 4.35 -4.83
CA ALA A 196 1.12 5.49 -5.74
C ALA A 196 2.27 5.45 -6.76
N ALA A 197 2.92 4.29 -6.96
CA ALA A 197 4.12 4.24 -7.77
C ALA A 197 3.82 4.49 -9.25
N GLN A 198 4.80 5.04 -9.96
CA GLN A 198 4.75 5.25 -11.40
C GLN A 198 6.12 5.10 -12.02
N ASP A 199 6.17 4.84 -13.32
CA ASP A 199 7.43 4.83 -14.06
C ASP A 199 8.00 6.23 -14.23
N ALA A 200 9.32 6.35 -14.22
CA ALA A 200 9.99 7.63 -14.46
C ALA A 200 9.77 8.14 -15.90
N ASP A 201 9.60 7.23 -16.85
CA ASP A 201 9.36 7.54 -18.26
C ASP A 201 7.85 7.57 -18.61
N GLY A 202 6.97 7.36 -17.63
CA GLY A 202 5.52 7.42 -17.82
C GLY A 202 4.91 6.22 -18.55
N ASN A 203 5.58 5.06 -18.56
CA ASN A 203 5.05 3.86 -19.23
C ASN A 203 3.96 3.12 -18.44
N TRP A 204 3.97 3.24 -17.12
CA TRP A 204 3.00 2.61 -16.22
C TRP A 204 2.78 3.46 -14.97
N ALA A 205 1.62 3.32 -14.34
CA ALA A 205 1.31 3.98 -13.07
C ALA A 205 0.26 3.23 -12.24
N ILE A 206 0.32 3.39 -10.92
CA ILE A 206 -0.63 2.80 -9.95
C ILE A 206 -1.65 3.82 -9.46
N GLY A 207 -1.25 5.09 -9.29
CA GLY A 207 -2.19 6.21 -9.10
C GLY A 207 -3.13 6.09 -7.91
N ASN A 208 -2.63 5.60 -6.78
CA ASN A 208 -3.42 5.33 -5.58
C ASN A 208 -4.61 4.38 -5.81
N TRP A 209 -4.68 3.65 -6.92
CA TRP A 209 -5.84 2.79 -7.24
C TRP A 209 -7.17 3.53 -7.37
N PHE A 210 -7.11 4.83 -7.66
CA PHE A 210 -8.27 5.69 -7.83
C PHE A 210 -8.28 6.46 -9.15
N SER A 211 -7.13 6.94 -9.63
CA SER A 211 -7.04 7.72 -10.87
C SER A 211 -5.77 7.40 -11.62
N ASP A 212 -5.80 7.45 -12.95
CA ASP A 212 -4.60 7.29 -13.78
C ASP A 212 -3.82 8.61 -13.86
N PRO A 213 -2.65 8.73 -13.19
CA PRO A 213 -1.88 9.98 -13.21
C PRO A 213 -1.26 10.27 -14.58
N LEU A 214 -1.23 9.26 -15.47
CA LEU A 214 -0.77 9.40 -16.84
C LEU A 214 -1.88 9.91 -17.78
N MET A 215 -3.11 10.06 -17.28
CA MET A 215 -4.27 10.53 -18.03
C MET A 215 -4.49 9.75 -19.34
N ARG A 216 -4.22 8.44 -19.34
CA ARG A 216 -4.40 7.62 -20.55
C ARG A 216 -5.90 7.51 -20.86
N PRO A 217 -6.27 7.49 -22.15
CA PRO A 217 -7.67 7.43 -22.57
C PRO A 217 -8.37 6.16 -22.05
N GLY A 218 -9.70 6.21 -21.93
CA GLY A 218 -10.53 5.05 -21.56
C GLY A 218 -10.78 4.83 -20.07
N TRP A 219 -10.35 5.76 -19.21
CA TRP A 219 -10.51 5.66 -17.76
C TRP A 219 -11.55 6.61 -17.15
N LEU A 220 -11.80 7.80 -17.72
CA LEU A 220 -12.58 8.87 -17.07
C LEU A 220 -14.07 9.02 -17.45
N SER A 221 -14.69 8.12 -18.23
CA SER A 221 -15.91 8.50 -18.97
C SER A 221 -17.30 8.05 -18.47
N ASP A 222 -17.49 7.33 -17.35
CA ASP A 222 -18.88 7.04 -16.88
C ASP A 222 -19.18 7.21 -15.38
N GLY A 223 -18.18 7.41 -14.52
CA GLY A 223 -18.39 7.74 -13.10
C GLY A 223 -19.08 6.67 -12.23
N SER A 224 -19.14 5.40 -12.63
CA SER A 224 -19.84 4.37 -11.85
C SER A 224 -19.11 3.94 -10.57
N GLU A 225 -19.86 3.76 -9.46
CA GLU A 225 -19.35 3.28 -8.16
C GLU A 225 -18.82 1.84 -8.20
N ASP A 226 -19.26 1.06 -9.19
CA ASP A 226 -18.80 -0.31 -9.41
C ASP A 226 -17.29 -0.40 -9.63
N ARG A 227 -16.61 0.72 -9.98
CA ARG A 227 -15.18 0.76 -10.30
C ARG A 227 -14.21 0.64 -9.12
N TYR A 228 -14.73 0.48 -7.90
CA TYR A 228 -13.92 0.50 -6.67
C TYR A 228 -13.75 -0.86 -6.02
N GLU A 229 -14.27 -1.95 -6.60
CA GLU A 229 -14.17 -3.27 -5.98
C GLU A 229 -12.77 -3.84 -6.10
N LYS A 230 -12.32 -4.39 -4.98
CA LYS A 230 -10.98 -4.94 -4.79
C LYS A 230 -11.11 -6.13 -3.86
N GLU A 231 -10.49 -7.23 -4.21
CA GLU A 231 -10.50 -8.45 -3.41
C GLU A 231 -9.12 -9.08 -3.47
N LEU A 232 -8.46 -9.11 -2.32
CA LEU A 232 -7.16 -9.71 -2.13
C LEU A 232 -7.30 -10.88 -1.16
N TYR A 233 -7.14 -12.09 -1.69
CA TYR A 233 -7.37 -13.34 -0.97
C TYR A 233 -6.36 -14.40 -1.37
N GLY A 234 -6.13 -15.37 -0.49
CA GLY A 234 -5.13 -16.40 -0.70
C GLY A 234 -4.70 -17.04 0.60
N SER A 235 -3.77 -17.99 0.51
CA SER A 235 -3.17 -18.65 1.66
C SER A 235 -1.80 -19.22 1.29
N GLY A 236 -0.89 -19.25 2.27
CA GLY A 236 0.49 -19.68 2.08
C GLY A 236 1.16 -18.91 0.96
N SER A 237 1.54 -19.63 -0.11
CA SER A 237 2.27 -19.14 -1.27
C SER A 237 1.37 -18.83 -2.49
N GLN A 238 0.05 -18.89 -2.35
CA GLN A 238 -0.89 -18.69 -3.46
C GLN A 238 -1.89 -17.59 -3.12
N TRP A 239 -1.76 -16.47 -3.83
CA TRP A 239 -2.60 -15.29 -3.63
C TRP A 239 -3.22 -14.84 -4.95
N THR A 240 -4.42 -14.29 -4.86
CA THR A 240 -5.13 -13.67 -5.97
C THR A 240 -5.54 -12.27 -5.55
N PHE A 241 -5.24 -11.32 -6.42
CA PHE A 241 -5.76 -9.97 -6.34
C PHE A 241 -6.65 -9.72 -7.55
N ARG A 242 -7.93 -9.47 -7.28
CA ARG A 242 -8.91 -9.06 -8.28
C ARG A 242 -9.40 -7.65 -8.01
N TRP A 243 -9.54 -6.83 -9.05
CA TRP A 243 -10.17 -5.52 -8.97
C TRP A 243 -10.87 -5.17 -10.29
N ASN A 244 -11.85 -4.26 -10.25
CA ASN A 244 -12.59 -3.81 -11.42
C ASN A 244 -12.41 -2.29 -11.64
N GLY A 245 -11.17 -1.86 -11.83
CA GLY A 245 -10.84 -0.44 -12.00
C GLY A 245 -9.38 -0.22 -12.37
N PHE A 246 -8.86 0.96 -12.06
CA PHE A 246 -7.44 1.32 -12.16
C PHE A 246 -6.72 0.69 -10.99
N PRO A 247 -5.44 0.35 -11.13
CA PRO A 247 -4.56 0.35 -12.33
C PRO A 247 -4.83 -0.78 -13.34
N TYR A 248 -4.19 -0.73 -14.52
CA TYR A 248 -4.16 -1.90 -15.40
C TYR A 248 -3.34 -3.03 -14.76
N VAL A 249 -3.68 -4.27 -15.10
CA VAL A 249 -2.96 -5.46 -14.62
C VAL A 249 -1.46 -5.39 -14.96
N GLU A 250 -1.12 -4.89 -16.15
CA GLU A 250 0.25 -4.65 -16.59
C GLU A 250 0.99 -3.64 -15.70
N ASP A 251 0.32 -2.58 -15.28
CA ASP A 251 0.94 -1.54 -14.44
C ASP A 251 1.27 -2.09 -13.05
N VAL A 252 0.37 -2.89 -12.46
CA VAL A 252 0.62 -3.57 -11.18
C VAL A 252 1.80 -4.53 -11.31
N ALA A 253 1.79 -5.38 -12.35
CA ALA A 253 2.89 -6.31 -12.59
C ALA A 253 4.23 -5.59 -12.79
N ALA A 254 4.24 -4.50 -13.57
CA ALA A 254 5.42 -3.68 -13.79
C ALA A 254 5.93 -3.05 -12.50
N SER A 255 5.05 -2.50 -11.65
CA SER A 255 5.46 -1.92 -10.37
C SER A 255 6.18 -2.92 -9.46
N LEU A 256 5.79 -4.19 -9.53
CA LEU A 256 6.36 -5.28 -8.71
C LEU A 256 7.60 -5.93 -9.35
N THR A 257 7.87 -5.74 -10.64
CA THR A 257 8.91 -6.49 -11.37
C THR A 257 9.93 -5.62 -12.10
N ALA A 258 9.69 -4.31 -12.22
CA ALA A 258 10.57 -3.39 -12.93
C ALA A 258 11.99 -3.37 -12.31
N PRO A 259 13.07 -3.26 -13.12
CA PRO A 259 14.44 -3.48 -12.64
C PRO A 259 14.91 -2.61 -11.46
N LEU A 260 14.39 -1.37 -11.33
CA LEU A 260 14.81 -0.43 -10.28
C LEU A 260 13.87 -0.40 -9.08
N VAL A 261 12.55 -0.45 -9.32
CA VAL A 261 11.51 -0.25 -8.31
C VAL A 261 10.82 -1.55 -7.91
N GLY A 262 10.93 -2.61 -8.71
CA GLY A 262 10.32 -3.91 -8.44
C GLY A 262 10.97 -4.66 -7.28
N ILE A 263 10.29 -5.72 -6.86
CA ILE A 263 10.78 -6.65 -5.84
C ILE A 263 11.90 -7.48 -6.47
N ARG A 264 13.01 -7.60 -5.76
CA ARG A 264 14.17 -8.38 -6.24
C ARG A 264 13.77 -9.84 -6.49
N GLY A 265 14.02 -10.32 -7.70
CA GLY A 265 13.71 -11.70 -8.11
C GLY A 265 12.25 -11.93 -8.47
N ALA A 266 11.42 -10.89 -8.47
CA ALA A 266 10.06 -10.98 -8.96
C ALA A 266 10.04 -11.06 -10.50
N VAL A 267 9.19 -11.93 -11.02
CA VAL A 267 8.97 -12.07 -12.46
C VAL A 267 7.48 -12.06 -12.75
N ALA A 268 7.09 -11.42 -13.86
CA ALA A 268 5.72 -11.44 -14.36
C ALA A 268 5.58 -12.49 -15.47
N LEU A 269 4.51 -13.27 -15.44
CA LEU A 269 4.17 -14.26 -16.44
C LEU A 269 2.76 -13.99 -16.96
N ASP A 270 2.62 -13.91 -18.28
CA ASP A 270 1.32 -13.79 -18.91
C ASP A 270 0.64 -15.16 -19.06
N ARG A 271 -0.59 -15.27 -18.58
CA ARG A 271 -1.43 -16.48 -18.64
C ARG A 271 -2.61 -16.33 -19.61
N GLY A 272 -2.60 -15.32 -20.46
CA GLY A 272 -3.66 -14.99 -21.41
C GLY A 272 -4.78 -14.18 -20.76
N ASN A 273 -5.50 -14.75 -19.80
CA ASN A 273 -6.62 -14.07 -19.13
C ASN A 273 -6.24 -13.33 -17.84
N HIS A 274 -5.00 -13.45 -17.37
CA HIS A 274 -4.48 -12.76 -16.19
C HIS A 274 -2.94 -12.72 -16.22
N LEU A 275 -2.34 -11.90 -15.36
CA LEU A 275 -0.89 -11.94 -15.09
C LEU A 275 -0.62 -12.65 -13.76
N GLU A 276 0.51 -13.33 -13.67
CA GLU A 276 1.05 -13.84 -12.42
C GLU A 276 2.36 -13.12 -12.09
N VAL A 277 2.49 -12.60 -10.87
CA VAL A 277 3.79 -12.16 -10.35
C VAL A 277 4.32 -13.23 -9.39
N ARG A 278 5.53 -13.70 -9.63
CA ARG A 278 6.16 -14.79 -8.86
C ARG A 278 7.43 -14.33 -8.18
N VAL A 279 7.62 -14.72 -6.93
CA VAL A 279 8.87 -14.58 -6.17
C VAL A 279 9.14 -15.90 -5.45
N GLY A 280 10.26 -16.54 -5.76
CA GLY A 280 10.54 -17.89 -5.24
C GLY A 280 9.43 -18.88 -5.62
N GLY A 281 8.89 -19.59 -4.63
CA GLY A 281 7.75 -20.51 -4.79
C GLY A 281 6.36 -19.86 -4.67
N THR A 282 6.30 -18.53 -4.51
CA THR A 282 5.05 -17.80 -4.23
C THR A 282 4.52 -17.08 -5.46
N THR A 283 3.21 -17.13 -5.65
CA THR A 283 2.48 -16.56 -6.80
C THR A 283 1.39 -15.60 -6.34
N LEU A 284 1.34 -14.43 -6.96
CA LEU A 284 0.23 -13.49 -6.92
C LEU A 284 -0.43 -13.41 -8.30
N SER A 285 -1.63 -13.96 -8.42
CA SER A 285 -2.48 -13.85 -9.62
C SER A 285 -3.14 -12.47 -9.63
N LEU A 286 -2.94 -11.70 -10.70
CA LEU A 286 -3.46 -10.35 -10.89
C LEU A 286 -4.58 -10.36 -11.92
N ARG A 287 -5.80 -10.00 -11.48
CA ARG A 287 -7.02 -10.06 -12.28
C ARG A 287 -7.72 -8.71 -12.30
N GLY A 288 -7.73 -8.07 -13.44
CA GLY A 288 -8.35 -6.77 -13.62
C GLY A 288 -8.35 -6.42 -15.10
N ARG A 289 -8.58 -5.15 -15.41
CA ARG A 289 -8.59 -4.67 -16.78
C ARG A 289 -7.18 -4.71 -17.39
N ARG A 290 -7.09 -5.12 -18.66
CA ARG A 290 -5.84 -5.13 -19.44
C ARG A 290 -5.72 -3.83 -20.24
N ALA A 291 -4.51 -3.32 -20.42
CA ALA A 291 -4.29 -2.11 -21.23
C ALA A 291 -4.60 -2.33 -22.74
N ALA A 292 -4.42 -3.56 -23.25
CA ALA A 292 -4.63 -3.88 -24.66
C ALA A 292 -6.11 -3.87 -25.08
N GLU A 293 -7.03 -4.10 -24.15
CA GLU A 293 -8.49 -4.11 -24.38
C GLU A 293 -9.08 -2.72 -24.72
N GLN A 294 -8.26 -1.66 -24.69
CA GLN A 294 -8.64 -0.30 -25.10
C GLN A 294 -8.18 0.09 -26.51
N ARG A 295 -7.40 -0.76 -27.19
CA ARG A 295 -6.83 -0.45 -28.50
C ARG A 295 -7.70 -0.88 -29.69
N GLU A 296 -8.94 -1.31 -29.47
CA GLU A 296 -9.88 -1.51 -30.58
C GLU A 296 -10.49 -0.15 -31.00
N PRO A 297 -10.41 0.21 -32.29
CA PRO A 297 -10.65 1.58 -32.75
C PRO A 297 -12.14 1.94 -32.81
N GLU A 298 -12.42 3.24 -32.68
CA GLU A 298 -13.61 3.89 -33.21
C GLU A 298 -13.93 3.31 -34.60
N VAL A 299 -15.09 2.66 -34.70
CA VAL A 299 -15.70 2.35 -35.98
C VAL A 299 -16.09 3.69 -36.59
N THR A 300 -15.34 4.12 -37.60
CA THR A 300 -15.72 5.20 -38.49
C THR A 300 -17.08 4.89 -39.11
N SER A 301 -18.02 5.82 -38.95
CA SER A 301 -19.27 5.90 -39.73
C SER A 301 -19.38 7.26 -40.37
#